data_AF-A0A3N1M854-F1
#
_entry.id   AF-A0A3N1M854-F1
#
_cell.length_a   1.000
_cell.length_b   1.000
_cell.length_c   1.000
_cell.angle_alpha   90.00
_cell.angle_beta   90.00
_cell.angle_gamma   90.00
#
_symmetry.space_group_name_H-M   'P 1'
#
loop_
_entity.id
_entity.type
_entity.pdbx_description
1 polymer ?
#
loop_
_entity_poly.entity_id
_entity_poly.type
_entity_poly.pdbx_seq_one_letter_code
_entity_poly.pdbx_strand_id
1 'polypeptide(L)'
;MACRPAFAALAVAAALALPLPAMAAEPEGTGIWRRAVDKMGTYATVSTIADAAILSAMVGGGAVATAGYLAAGTIMGSASYYLHEVAWHYLGPETTTSDISIDMQKTITWRIASGARAFALGGWFSGAMSASVGFAAASQVADTAVYYLHETLWRSFGSPVAR
;
A
#
# COMPACT_ATOMS: atom_id res chain seq x y z
N MET A 1 -1.30 -30.80 3.27
CA MET A 1 -1.51 -29.42 3.78
C MET A 1 -0.18 -28.66 3.63
N ALA A 2 0.22 -28.24 2.41
CA ALA A 2 1.57 -27.68 2.19
C ALA A 2 1.67 -26.62 1.06
N CYS A 3 0.55 -26.11 0.51
CA CYS A 3 0.56 -25.23 -0.67
C CYS A 3 0.20 -23.75 -0.40
N ARG A 4 -0.09 -23.35 0.84
CA ARG A 4 -0.66 -22.02 1.14
C ARG A 4 0.32 -20.82 1.06
N PRO A 5 1.62 -20.92 1.43
CA PRO A 5 2.50 -19.74 1.38
C PRO A 5 2.95 -19.38 -0.05
N ALA A 6 3.04 -20.37 -0.95
CA ALA A 6 3.39 -20.14 -2.35
C ALA A 6 2.36 -19.28 -3.09
N PHE A 7 1.07 -19.44 -2.77
CA PHE A 7 -0.01 -18.66 -3.36
C PHE A 7 0.03 -17.18 -2.97
N ALA A 8 0.35 -16.87 -1.71
CA ALA A 8 0.46 -15.49 -1.25
C ALA A 8 1.65 -14.77 -1.93
N ALA A 9 2.80 -15.44 -2.03
CA ALA A 9 3.96 -14.90 -2.74
C ALA A 9 3.68 -14.69 -4.24
N LEU A 10 2.96 -15.62 -4.88
CA LEU A 10 2.57 -15.50 -6.29
C LEU A 10 1.55 -14.36 -6.51
N ALA A 11 0.61 -14.16 -5.58
CA ALA A 11 -0.36 -13.06 -5.65
C ALA A 11 0.31 -11.69 -5.48
N VAL A 12 1.30 -11.57 -4.59
CA VAL A 12 2.13 -10.35 -4.46
C VAL A 12 2.92 -10.11 -5.74
N ALA A 13 3.56 -11.13 -6.30
CA ALA A 13 4.30 -11.01 -7.56
C ALA A 13 3.38 -10.65 -8.75
N ALA A 14 2.17 -11.21 -8.81
CA ALA A 14 1.19 -10.90 -9.84
C ALA A 14 0.60 -9.49 -9.70
N ALA A 15 0.38 -9.01 -8.47
CA ALA A 15 -0.06 -7.64 -8.22
C ALA A 15 1.01 -6.61 -8.62
N LEU A 16 2.29 -6.95 -8.47
CA LEU A 16 3.42 -6.15 -8.93
C LEU A 16 3.60 -6.18 -10.46
N ALA A 17 3.00 -7.15 -11.16
CA ALA A 17 3.09 -7.32 -12.61
C ALA A 17 1.90 -6.71 -13.39
N LEU A 18 0.93 -6.10 -12.70
CA LEU A 18 -0.16 -5.39 -13.36
C LEU A 18 0.38 -4.21 -14.17
N PRO A 19 -0.03 -4.04 -15.44
CA PRO A 19 0.36 -2.86 -16.21
C PRO A 19 -0.13 -1.63 -15.45
N LEU A 20 0.75 -0.65 -15.25
CA LEU A 20 0.45 0.61 -14.58
C LEU A 20 0.12 1.67 -15.64
N PRO A 21 -1.11 1.73 -16.20
CA PRO A 21 -1.48 2.74 -17.19
C PRO A 21 -1.41 4.17 -16.65
N ALA A 22 -1.26 4.35 -15.32
CA ALA A 22 -1.11 5.64 -14.66
C ALA A 22 0.33 6.15 -14.55
N MET A 23 1.35 5.38 -14.97
CA MET A 23 2.75 5.86 -15.00
C MET A 23 3.10 6.56 -16.32
N ALA A 24 2.12 7.06 -17.08
CA ALA A 24 2.41 7.98 -18.16
C ALA A 24 3.17 9.18 -17.59
N ALA A 25 4.22 9.63 -18.28
CA ALA A 25 5.00 10.79 -17.87
C ALA A 25 4.05 11.95 -17.53
N GLU A 26 4.05 12.39 -16.26
CA GLU A 26 3.14 13.45 -15.85
C GLU A 26 3.53 14.76 -16.53
N PRO A 27 2.54 15.54 -17.02
CA PRO A 27 2.81 16.88 -17.56
C PRO A 27 3.55 17.72 -16.51
N GLU A 28 4.51 18.54 -16.93
CA GLU A 28 5.18 19.48 -16.01
C GLU A 28 4.13 20.36 -15.30
N GLY A 29 4.23 20.46 -13.97
CA GLY A 29 3.36 21.31 -13.15
C GLY A 29 2.06 20.68 -12.66
N THR A 30 1.95 19.34 -12.58
CA THR A 30 0.83 18.70 -11.88
C THR A 30 0.78 19.12 -10.40
N GLY A 31 -0.38 19.63 -9.97
CA GLY A 31 -0.58 20.00 -8.56
C GLY A 31 -0.56 18.78 -7.64
N ILE A 32 -0.09 18.97 -6.41
CA ILE A 32 0.03 17.90 -5.39
C ILE A 32 -1.23 17.04 -5.26
N TRP A 33 -2.40 17.66 -5.27
CA TRP A 33 -3.68 16.96 -5.11
C TRP A 33 -3.92 15.91 -6.19
N ARG A 34 -3.61 16.25 -7.45
CA ARG A 34 -3.77 15.34 -8.58
C ARG A 34 -2.77 14.20 -8.51
N ARG A 35 -1.49 14.53 -8.29
CA ARG A 35 -0.44 13.53 -8.13
C ARG A 35 -0.72 12.57 -6.98
N ALA A 36 -1.27 13.06 -5.87
CA ALA A 36 -1.66 12.23 -4.75
C ALA A 36 -2.80 11.25 -5.13
N VAL A 37 -3.77 11.67 -5.94
CA VAL A 37 -4.83 10.78 -6.47
C VAL A 37 -4.23 9.72 -7.41
N ASP A 38 -3.32 10.10 -8.30
CA ASP A 38 -2.74 9.19 -9.30
C ASP A 38 -1.86 8.12 -8.63
N LYS A 39 -1.03 8.53 -7.65
CA LYS A 39 -0.28 7.62 -6.79
C LYS A 39 -1.18 6.74 -5.92
N MET A 40 -2.23 7.30 -5.34
CA MET A 40 -3.19 6.59 -4.51
C MET A 40 -3.82 5.43 -5.27
N GLY A 41 -4.30 5.64 -6.49
CA GLY A 41 -4.96 4.58 -7.27
C GLY A 41 -4.04 3.39 -7.51
N THR A 42 -2.79 3.65 -7.89
CA THR A 42 -1.80 2.59 -8.15
C THR A 42 -1.40 1.85 -6.87
N TYR A 43 -1.09 2.58 -5.79
CA TYR A 43 -0.73 1.97 -4.51
C TYR A 43 -1.88 1.16 -3.93
N ALA A 44 -3.05 1.77 -3.79
CA ALA A 44 -4.20 1.17 -3.10
C ALA A 44 -4.67 -0.10 -3.81
N THR A 45 -4.59 -0.15 -5.15
CA THR A 45 -4.92 -1.36 -5.91
C THR A 45 -3.98 -2.51 -5.56
N VAL A 46 -2.66 -2.29 -5.65
CA VAL A 46 -1.65 -3.33 -5.40
C VAL A 46 -1.69 -3.78 -3.94
N SER A 47 -1.70 -2.84 -2.99
CA SER A 47 -1.72 -3.17 -1.56
C SER A 47 -2.99 -3.93 -1.16
N THR A 48 -4.15 -3.53 -1.68
CA THR A 48 -5.43 -4.16 -1.33
C THR A 48 -5.52 -5.59 -1.86
N ILE A 49 -5.00 -5.85 -3.06
CA ILE A 49 -4.92 -7.22 -3.61
C ILE A 49 -3.98 -8.08 -2.77
N ALA A 50 -2.79 -7.57 -2.45
CA ALA A 50 -1.82 -8.29 -1.62
C ALA A 50 -2.40 -8.64 -0.25
N ASP A 51 -3.00 -7.66 0.42
CA ASP A 51 -3.66 -7.84 1.71
C ASP A 51 -4.82 -8.84 1.65
N ALA A 52 -5.68 -8.75 0.62
CA ALA A 52 -6.79 -9.70 0.45
C ALA A 52 -6.28 -11.14 0.29
N ALA A 53 -5.17 -11.34 -0.43
CA ALA A 53 -4.53 -12.63 -0.57
C ALA A 53 -3.96 -13.14 0.76
N ILE A 54 -3.30 -12.27 1.55
CA ILE A 54 -2.79 -12.60 2.89
C ILE A 54 -3.95 -13.00 3.81
N LEU A 55 -4.99 -12.17 3.88
CA LEU A 55 -6.15 -12.43 4.75
C LEU A 55 -6.86 -13.73 4.37
N SER A 56 -7.08 -13.94 3.07
CA SER A 56 -7.69 -15.18 2.56
C SER A 56 -6.86 -16.41 2.93
N ALA A 57 -5.53 -16.33 2.77
CA ALA A 57 -4.61 -17.41 3.14
C ALA A 57 -4.63 -17.71 4.64
N MET A 58 -4.83 -16.71 5.49
CA MET A 58 -4.89 -16.84 6.94
C MET A 58 -6.24 -17.39 7.44
N VAL A 59 -7.35 -16.80 6.98
CA VAL A 59 -8.70 -17.03 7.56
C VAL A 59 -9.50 -18.09 6.80
N GLY A 60 -9.03 -18.54 5.63
CA GLY A 60 -9.65 -19.62 4.87
C GLY A 60 -10.59 -19.19 3.74
N GLY A 61 -10.60 -17.89 3.39
CA GLY A 61 -10.97 -17.45 2.04
C GLY A 61 -12.44 -17.56 1.61
N GLY A 62 -13.40 -17.11 2.44
CA GLY A 62 -14.79 -16.98 2.01
C GLY A 62 -15.00 -15.84 1.02
N ALA A 63 -15.67 -16.09 -0.12
CA ALA A 63 -15.85 -15.10 -1.19
C ALA A 63 -16.46 -13.77 -0.71
N VAL A 64 -17.43 -13.82 0.22
CA VAL A 64 -18.07 -12.62 0.79
C VAL A 64 -17.08 -11.82 1.64
N ALA A 65 -16.28 -12.48 2.49
CA ALA A 65 -15.29 -11.82 3.32
C ALA A 65 -14.17 -11.20 2.46
N THR A 66 -13.70 -11.91 1.44
CA THR A 66 -12.71 -11.40 0.49
C THR A 66 -13.24 -10.20 -0.29
N ALA A 67 -14.47 -10.26 -0.82
CA ALA A 67 -15.09 -9.14 -1.52
C ALA A 67 -15.29 -7.93 -0.60
N GLY A 68 -15.76 -8.17 0.63
CA GLY A 68 -15.87 -7.14 1.66
C GLY A 68 -14.52 -6.50 2.00
N TYR A 69 -13.47 -7.30 2.12
CA TYR A 69 -12.11 -6.80 2.35
C TYR A 69 -11.62 -5.94 1.19
N LEU A 70 -11.80 -6.39 -0.05
CA LEU A 70 -11.40 -5.61 -1.23
C LEU A 70 -12.10 -4.24 -1.25
N ALA A 71 -13.39 -4.19 -0.94
CA ALA A 71 -14.13 -2.93 -0.88
C ALA A 71 -13.66 -2.01 0.26
N ALA A 72 -13.64 -2.52 1.50
CA ALA A 72 -13.22 -1.75 2.67
C ALA A 72 -11.74 -1.34 2.61
N GLY A 73 -10.88 -2.26 2.18
CA GLY A 73 -9.45 -2.07 1.98
C GLY A 73 -9.15 -1.05 0.90
N THR A 74 -9.88 -1.04 -0.21
CA THR A 74 -9.75 0.00 -1.24
C THR A 74 -10.09 1.37 -0.67
N ILE A 75 -11.22 1.52 0.03
CA ILE A 75 -11.63 2.81 0.62
C ILE A 75 -10.61 3.29 1.65
N MET A 76 -10.30 2.44 2.64
CA MET A 76 -9.41 2.81 3.74
C MET A 76 -7.97 2.99 3.27
N GLY A 77 -7.49 2.13 2.35
CA GLY A 77 -6.17 2.21 1.76
C GLY A 77 -6.00 3.46 0.92
N SER A 78 -6.99 3.80 0.09
CA SER A 78 -7.00 5.03 -0.71
C SER A 78 -6.98 6.27 0.17
N ALA A 79 -7.91 6.35 1.14
CA ALA A 79 -7.98 7.49 2.06
C ALA A 79 -6.67 7.66 2.85
N SER A 80 -6.13 6.58 3.41
CA SER A 80 -4.90 6.63 4.20
C SER A 80 -3.70 7.06 3.36
N TYR A 81 -3.54 6.49 2.15
CA TYR A 81 -2.43 6.81 1.27
C TYR A 81 -2.51 8.26 0.80
N TYR A 82 -3.67 8.70 0.34
CA TYR A 82 -3.88 10.08 -0.10
C TYR A 82 -3.54 11.08 1.01
N LEU A 83 -4.04 10.85 2.22
CA LEU A 83 -3.73 11.69 3.36
C LEU A 83 -2.24 11.68 3.70
N HIS A 84 -1.58 10.53 3.61
CA HIS A 84 -0.13 10.42 3.83
C HIS A 84 0.68 11.19 2.80
N GLU A 85 0.38 11.06 1.50
CA GLU A 85 1.10 11.77 0.44
C GLU A 85 0.93 13.30 0.55
N VAL A 86 -0.30 13.74 0.84
CA VAL A 86 -0.60 15.16 1.09
C VAL A 86 0.13 15.66 2.35
N ALA A 87 0.04 14.92 3.46
CA ALA A 87 0.73 15.28 4.70
C ALA A 87 2.24 15.34 4.51
N TRP A 88 2.82 14.39 3.78
CA TRP A 88 4.26 14.39 3.47
C TRP A 88 4.65 15.62 2.64
N HIS A 89 3.82 16.01 1.67
CA HIS A 89 4.09 17.21 0.88
C HIS A 89 4.08 18.48 1.72
N TYR A 90 3.38 18.57 2.83
CA TYR A 90 3.41 19.78 3.67
C TYR A 90 4.42 19.69 4.82
N LEU A 91 4.61 18.50 5.39
CA LEU A 91 5.35 18.31 6.65
C LEU A 91 6.68 17.58 6.47
N GLY A 92 6.81 16.78 5.40
CA GLY A 92 7.99 15.98 5.14
C GLY A 92 9.11 16.77 4.46
N PRO A 93 10.37 16.30 4.57
CA PRO A 93 11.50 16.92 3.88
C PRO A 93 11.39 16.77 2.34
N GLU A 94 11.87 17.78 1.61
CA GLU A 94 12.01 17.72 0.13
C GLU A 94 13.32 17.08 -0.28
N THR A 95 14.39 17.47 0.40
CA THR A 95 15.73 16.93 0.25
C THR A 95 16.16 16.36 1.59
N THR A 96 17.06 15.39 1.56
CA THR A 96 17.62 14.83 2.78
C THR A 96 19.12 15.02 2.81
N THR A 97 19.62 15.46 3.97
CA THR A 97 21.05 15.49 4.30
C THR A 97 21.51 14.19 4.96
N SER A 98 20.59 13.26 5.22
CA SER A 98 20.90 11.96 5.81
C SER A 98 21.18 10.91 4.73
N ASP A 99 21.90 9.85 5.10
CA ASP A 99 22.12 8.69 4.22
C ASP A 99 20.81 7.91 3.93
N ILE A 100 19.72 8.20 4.64
CA ILE A 100 18.43 7.55 4.45
C ILE A 100 17.66 8.28 3.35
N SER A 101 17.35 7.59 2.25
CA SER A 101 16.58 8.17 1.15
C SER A 101 15.18 8.64 1.58
N ILE A 102 14.66 9.67 0.91
CA ILE A 102 13.28 10.17 1.13
C ILE A 102 12.23 9.05 1.01
N ASP A 103 12.42 8.11 0.08
CA ASP A 103 11.48 6.97 -0.11
C ASP A 103 11.48 6.05 1.11
N MET A 104 12.66 5.80 1.69
CA MET A 104 12.78 5.01 2.91
C MET A 104 12.13 5.74 4.09
N GLN A 105 12.32 7.05 4.22
CA GLN A 105 11.68 7.83 5.28
C GLN A 105 10.15 7.84 5.14
N LYS A 106 9.63 8.04 3.92
CA LYS A 106 8.21 7.90 3.61
C LYS A 106 7.71 6.50 3.97
N THR A 107 8.44 5.47 3.58
CA THR A 107 8.11 4.09 3.91
C THR A 107 8.00 3.92 5.43
N ILE A 108 8.99 4.36 6.21
CA ILE A 108 8.97 4.25 7.68
C ILE A 108 7.73 4.92 8.29
N THR A 109 7.40 6.14 7.86
CA THR A 109 6.21 6.85 8.38
C THR A 109 4.91 6.18 7.93
N TRP A 110 4.86 5.67 6.70
CA TRP A 110 3.71 4.96 6.15
C TRP A 110 3.37 3.70 6.95
N ARG A 111 4.36 3.00 7.50
CA ARG A 111 4.16 1.76 8.28
C ARG A 111 3.18 1.93 9.44
N ILE A 112 3.13 3.11 10.05
CA ILE A 112 2.21 3.38 11.16
C ILE A 112 0.76 3.36 10.65
N ALA A 113 0.49 4.09 9.57
CA ALA A 113 -0.84 4.15 8.96
C ALA A 113 -1.27 2.80 8.38
N SER A 114 -0.36 2.12 7.65
CA SER A 114 -0.65 0.82 7.05
C SER A 114 -0.86 -0.27 8.11
N GLY A 115 -0.06 -0.29 9.17
CA GLY A 115 -0.19 -1.25 10.27
C GLY A 115 -1.49 -1.08 11.04
N ALA A 116 -1.88 0.16 11.34
CA ALA A 116 -3.17 0.46 11.98
C ALA A 116 -4.36 0.01 11.12
N ARG A 117 -4.32 0.29 9.82
CA ARG A 117 -5.32 -0.18 8.85
C ARG A 117 -5.41 -1.70 8.84
N ALA A 118 -4.27 -2.38 8.69
CA ALA A 118 -4.22 -3.83 8.60
C ALA A 118 -4.77 -4.46 9.90
N PHE A 119 -4.35 -3.98 11.07
CA PHE A 119 -4.90 -4.45 12.35
C PHE A 119 -6.43 -4.29 12.40
N ALA A 120 -6.95 -3.10 12.07
CA ALA A 120 -8.38 -2.83 12.11
C ALA A 120 -9.18 -3.74 11.16
N LEU A 121 -8.77 -3.84 9.89
CA LEU A 121 -9.47 -4.67 8.90
C LEU A 121 -9.30 -6.17 9.20
N GLY A 122 -8.11 -6.59 9.63
CA GLY A 122 -7.84 -7.95 10.05
C GLY A 122 -8.77 -8.38 11.19
N GLY A 123 -8.96 -7.52 12.20
CA GLY A 123 -9.88 -7.78 13.31
C GLY A 123 -11.33 -7.84 12.86
N TRP A 124 -11.76 -6.87 12.04
CA TRP A 124 -13.12 -6.81 11.51
C TRP A 124 -13.51 -8.07 10.72
N PHE A 125 -12.64 -8.52 9.81
CA PHE A 125 -12.96 -9.63 8.91
C PHE A 125 -12.63 -11.01 9.48
N SER A 126 -11.69 -11.13 10.41
CA SER A 126 -11.38 -12.41 11.06
C SER A 126 -12.22 -12.68 12.31
N GLY A 127 -12.75 -11.63 12.96
CA GLY A 127 -13.46 -11.73 14.23
C GLY A 127 -12.57 -12.10 15.43
N ALA A 128 -11.24 -12.18 15.26
CA ALA A 128 -10.31 -12.60 16.29
C ALA A 128 -9.09 -11.68 16.40
N MET A 129 -8.76 -11.26 17.63
CA MET A 129 -7.62 -10.38 17.88
C MET A 129 -6.28 -11.02 17.52
N SER A 130 -6.11 -12.32 17.75
CA SER A 130 -4.89 -13.05 17.37
C SER A 130 -4.68 -13.07 15.85
N ALA A 131 -5.76 -13.24 15.08
CA ALA A 131 -5.70 -13.18 13.62
C ALA A 131 -5.44 -11.76 13.12
N SER A 132 -5.98 -10.72 13.78
CA SER A 132 -5.68 -9.32 13.50
C SER A 132 -4.19 -8.98 13.68
N VAL A 133 -3.57 -9.41 14.78
CA VAL A 133 -2.13 -9.23 15.03
C VAL A 133 -1.31 -9.96 13.96
N GLY A 134 -1.64 -11.21 13.67
CA GLY A 134 -0.93 -11.99 12.65
C GLY A 134 -1.05 -11.37 11.26
N PHE A 135 -2.24 -10.84 10.93
CA PHE A 135 -2.51 -10.20 9.66
C PHE A 135 -1.74 -8.88 9.55
N ALA A 136 -1.80 -8.02 10.57
CA ALA A 136 -1.02 -6.78 10.60
C ALA A 136 0.48 -7.03 10.45
N ALA A 137 1.02 -8.05 11.12
CA ALA A 137 2.43 -8.42 10.99
C ALA A 137 2.79 -8.90 9.57
N ALA A 138 1.96 -9.74 8.96
CA ALA A 138 2.17 -10.24 7.60
C ALA A 138 2.05 -9.11 6.55
N SER A 139 0.99 -8.29 6.65
CA SER A 139 0.78 -7.11 5.81
C SER A 139 1.92 -6.11 5.96
N GLN A 140 2.50 -5.96 7.16
CA GLN A 140 3.61 -5.02 7.35
C GLN A 140 4.82 -5.32 6.46
N VAL A 141 5.11 -6.61 6.22
CA VAL A 141 6.20 -7.04 5.34
C VAL A 141 5.85 -6.71 3.89
N ALA A 142 4.64 -7.09 3.46
CA ALA A 142 4.19 -6.85 2.09
C ALA A 142 4.08 -5.35 1.77
N ASP A 143 3.42 -4.57 2.61
CA ASP A 143 3.23 -3.13 2.42
C ASP A 143 4.55 -2.36 2.49
N THR A 144 5.53 -2.81 3.26
CA THR A 144 6.87 -2.19 3.23
C THR A 144 7.50 -2.33 1.85
N ALA A 145 7.46 -3.54 1.28
CA ALA A 145 8.02 -3.79 -0.05
C ALA A 145 7.22 -3.05 -1.13
N VAL A 146 5.89 -3.15 -1.12
CA VAL A 146 5.00 -2.50 -2.08
C VAL A 146 5.18 -0.98 -2.04
N TYR A 147 5.16 -0.37 -0.85
CA TYR A 147 5.28 1.08 -0.72
C TYR A 147 6.65 1.59 -1.17
N TYR A 148 7.73 0.94 -0.72
CA TYR A 148 9.08 1.37 -1.10
C TYR A 148 9.31 1.28 -2.61
N LEU A 149 8.90 0.16 -3.23
CA LEU A 149 8.99 -0.01 -4.68
C LEU A 149 8.10 1.00 -5.40
N HIS A 150 6.88 1.21 -4.93
CA HIS A 150 5.94 2.18 -5.50
C HIS A 150 6.55 3.59 -5.51
N GLU A 151 7.10 4.06 -4.40
CA GLU A 151 7.71 5.38 -4.34
C GLU A 151 8.95 5.49 -5.24
N THR A 152 9.79 4.45 -5.26
CA THR A 152 10.99 4.39 -6.12
C THR A 152 10.61 4.47 -7.60
N LEU A 153 9.58 3.73 -8.02
CA LEU A 153 9.08 3.75 -9.40
C LEU A 153 8.49 5.12 -9.75
N TRP A 154 7.66 5.69 -8.88
CA TRP A 154 7.08 7.02 -9.08
C TRP A 154 8.12 8.13 -9.13
N ARG A 155 9.23 8.00 -8.41
CA ARG A 155 10.36 8.91 -8.52
C ARG A 155 11.10 8.76 -9.86
N SER A 156 11.16 7.54 -10.39
CA SER A 156 11.89 7.25 -11.64
C SER A 156 11.14 7.70 -12.90
N PHE A 157 9.81 7.67 -12.87
CA PHE A 157 8.97 8.00 -14.04
C PHE A 157 8.15 9.29 -13.89
N GLY A 158 7.95 9.77 -12.67
CA GLY A 158 7.12 10.94 -12.38
C GLY A 158 7.92 12.23 -12.34
N SER A 159 7.31 13.32 -12.80
CA SER A 159 7.85 14.66 -12.66
C SER A 159 7.86 15.09 -11.18
N PRO A 160 8.91 15.79 -10.70
CA PRO A 160 8.90 16.40 -9.38
C PRO A 160 7.77 17.43 -9.26
N VAL A 161 7.11 17.49 -8.11
CA VAL A 161 6.20 18.59 -7.78
C VAL A 161 6.98 19.55 -6.91
N ALA A 162 7.27 20.74 -7.46
CA ALA A 162 7.80 21.84 -6.67
C ALA A 162 6.75 22.28 -5.64
N ARG A 163 7.20 22.55 -4.41
CA ARG A 163 6.40 23.28 -3.42
C ARG A 163 6.47 24.78 -3.70
#